data_AF-A0A961L4J4-F1
#
_entry.id   AF-A0A961L4J4-F1
#
_cell.length_a   1.000
_cell.length_b   1.000
_cell.length_c   1.000
_cell.angle_alpha   90.00
_cell.angle_beta   90.00
_cell.angle_gamma   90.00
#
_symmetry.space_group_name_H-M   'P 1'
#
loop_
_entity.id
_entity.type
_entity.pdbx_description
1 polymer ?
#
loop_
_entity_poly.entity_id
_entity_poly.type
_entity_poly.pdbx_seq_one_letter_code
_entity_poly.pdbx_strand_id
1 'polypeptide(L)'
;MTHFAIAGIQMYLGMNNNIEHIRARLDVLMHLYPWTQMVVLSELAAHGPALHSAQPAGGEMETDFQEMARRHKIWLVAGSVFEKRDGRIYNTTPVFGPDGEEVARYSKMFPF
;
A
#
# COMPACT_ATOMS: atom_id res chain seq x y z
N MET A 1 19.92 5.90 21.00
CA MET A 1 19.08 6.13 19.81
C MET A 1 18.18 4.93 19.62
N THR A 2 16.87 5.13 19.48
CA THR A 2 15.94 4.06 19.10
C THR A 2 16.02 3.86 17.59
N HIS A 3 16.30 2.64 17.15
CA HIS A 3 16.35 2.30 15.73
C HIS A 3 14.93 2.23 15.15
N PHE A 4 14.78 2.49 13.85
CA PHE A 4 13.53 2.35 13.11
C PHE A 4 13.75 1.48 11.87
N ALA A 5 13.17 0.29 11.83
CA ALA A 5 13.39 -0.67 10.75
C ALA A 5 12.39 -0.49 9.59
N ILE A 6 12.91 -0.37 8.36
CA ILE A 6 12.13 -0.18 7.14
C ILE A 6 12.44 -1.32 6.16
N ALA A 7 11.40 -1.88 5.54
CA ALA A 7 11.52 -2.89 4.49
C ALA A 7 10.85 -2.43 3.20
N GLY A 8 11.51 -2.65 2.07
CA GLY A 8 10.89 -2.56 0.74
C GLY A 8 10.51 -3.95 0.25
N ILE A 9 9.29 -4.12 -0.22
CA ILE A 9 8.85 -5.38 -0.83
C ILE A 9 8.87 -5.23 -2.36
N GLN A 10 9.87 -5.85 -2.99
CA GLN A 10 9.93 -5.94 -4.45
C GLN A 10 9.16 -7.18 -4.91
N MET A 11 8.15 -6.98 -5.75
CA MET A 11 7.27 -8.03 -6.25
C MET A 11 7.31 -8.11 -7.77
N TYR A 12 7.06 -9.30 -8.29
CA TYR A 12 6.70 -9.50 -9.69
C TYR A 12 5.18 -9.32 -9.81
N LEU A 13 4.75 -8.23 -10.43
CA LEU A 13 3.35 -7.78 -10.43
C LEU A 13 2.69 -8.00 -11.78
N GLY A 14 1.44 -8.44 -11.77
CA GLY A 14 0.58 -8.46 -12.95
C GLY A 14 -0.31 -7.22 -13.05
N MET A 15 -1.08 -7.10 -14.14
CA MET A 15 -2.11 -6.07 -14.36
C MET A 15 -3.48 -6.47 -13.79
N ASN A 16 -3.48 -7.31 -12.76
CA ASN A 16 -4.65 -7.86 -12.07
C ASN A 16 -4.59 -7.49 -10.58
N ASN A 17 -5.62 -7.86 -9.83
CA ASN A 17 -5.61 -7.72 -8.37
C ASN A 17 -4.47 -8.55 -7.75
N ASN A 18 -3.49 -7.87 -7.15
CA ASN A 18 -2.32 -8.43 -6.49
C ASN A 18 -2.43 -8.37 -4.95
N ILE A 19 -3.56 -7.95 -4.38
CA ILE A 19 -3.72 -7.74 -2.93
C ILE A 19 -3.36 -8.98 -2.12
N GLU A 20 -3.83 -10.16 -2.53
CA GLU A 20 -3.52 -11.41 -1.82
C GLU A 20 -2.05 -11.81 -1.94
N HIS A 21 -1.40 -11.48 -3.06
CA HIS A 21 0.05 -11.68 -3.20
C HIS A 21 0.83 -10.72 -2.29
N ILE A 22 0.37 -9.47 -2.15
CA ILE A 22 0.97 -8.49 -1.22
C ILE A 22 0.81 -9.00 0.21
N ARG A 23 -0.41 -9.42 0.59
CA ARG A 23 -0.71 -9.96 1.93
C ARG A 23 0.19 -11.13 2.27
N ALA A 24 0.30 -12.11 1.36
CA ALA A 24 1.18 -13.27 1.56
C ALA A 24 2.66 -12.87 1.71
N ARG A 25 3.12 -11.89 0.93
CA ARG A 25 4.51 -11.42 1.00
C ARG A 25 4.80 -10.65 2.29
N LEU A 26 3.82 -9.86 2.75
CA LEU A 26 3.87 -9.16 4.03
C LEU A 26 3.90 -10.15 5.20
N ASP A 27 3.05 -11.18 5.18
CA ASP A 27 3.04 -12.23 6.22
C ASP A 27 4.41 -12.93 6.33
N VAL A 28 5.04 -13.26 5.20
CA VAL A 28 6.41 -13.83 5.18
C VAL A 28 7.44 -12.85 5.74
N LEU A 29 7.37 -11.57 5.34
CA LEU A 29 8.28 -10.54 5.85
C LEU A 29 8.17 -10.42 7.38
N MET A 30 6.95 -10.32 7.90
CA MET A 30 6.70 -10.14 9.33
C MET A 30 7.06 -11.38 10.15
N HIS A 31 6.96 -12.58 9.54
CA HIS A 31 7.44 -13.81 10.16
C HIS A 31 8.98 -13.85 10.29
N LEU A 32 9.69 -13.47 9.23
CA LEU A 32 11.17 -13.52 9.21
C LEU A 32 11.82 -12.36 9.95
N TYR A 33 11.19 -11.18 9.91
CA TYR A 33 11.72 -9.93 10.43
C TYR A 33 10.66 -9.20 11.26
N PRO A 34 10.23 -9.77 12.40
CA PRO A 34 9.14 -9.22 13.22
C PRO A 34 9.45 -7.85 13.85
N TRP A 35 10.70 -7.39 13.78
CA TRP A 35 11.12 -6.06 14.22
C TRP A 35 10.88 -4.96 13.17
N THR A 36 10.39 -5.29 11.97
CA THR A 36 10.08 -4.30 10.93
C THR A 36 8.98 -3.36 11.40
N GLN A 37 9.18 -2.05 11.24
CA GLN A 37 8.22 -1.04 11.70
C GLN A 37 7.51 -0.33 10.54
N MET A 38 8.15 -0.26 9.37
CA MET A 38 7.54 0.29 8.16
C MET A 38 7.79 -0.61 6.96
N VAL A 39 6.76 -0.77 6.14
CA VAL A 39 6.84 -1.46 4.85
C VAL A 39 6.48 -0.51 3.72
N VAL A 40 7.27 -0.54 2.66
CA VAL A 40 7.08 0.28 1.46
C VAL A 40 6.89 -0.64 0.25
N LEU A 41 5.77 -0.48 -0.44
CA LEU A 41 5.48 -1.16 -1.71
C LEU A 41 5.84 -0.25 -2.90
N SER A 42 5.91 -0.84 -4.10
CA SER A 42 6.16 -0.11 -5.35
C SER A 42 4.91 0.61 -5.88
N GLU A 43 5.13 1.59 -6.76
CA GLU A 43 4.07 2.24 -7.55
C GLU A 43 3.12 1.20 -8.16
N LEU A 44 1.81 1.44 -8.01
CA LEU A 44 0.74 0.61 -8.58
C LEU A 44 0.81 -0.88 -8.21
N ALA A 45 1.38 -1.24 -7.05
CA ALA A 45 1.51 -2.65 -6.65
C ALA A 45 0.18 -3.40 -6.58
N ALA A 46 -0.89 -2.75 -6.11
CA ALA A 46 -2.18 -3.39 -5.87
C ALA A 46 -2.83 -3.97 -7.14
N HIS A 47 -2.76 -3.25 -8.27
CA HIS A 47 -3.53 -3.59 -9.48
C HIS A 47 -2.76 -3.38 -10.80
N GLY A 48 -1.50 -2.96 -10.73
CA GLY A 48 -0.74 -2.51 -11.90
C GLY A 48 -1.33 -1.24 -12.54
N PRO A 49 -0.94 -0.90 -13.78
CA PRO A 49 -1.42 0.28 -14.51
C PRO A 49 -2.85 0.13 -15.08
N ALA A 50 -3.74 -0.58 -14.38
CA ALA A 50 -5.12 -0.83 -14.79
C ALA A 50 -6.07 0.28 -14.31
N LEU A 51 -6.31 1.32 -15.13
CA LEU A 51 -7.17 2.46 -14.77
C LEU A 51 -8.59 2.07 -14.34
N HIS A 52 -9.16 0.99 -14.88
CA HIS A 52 -10.50 0.51 -14.52
C HIS A 52 -10.59 -0.01 -13.07
N SER A 53 -9.46 -0.31 -12.44
CA SER A 53 -9.38 -0.72 -11.03
C SER A 53 -9.42 0.46 -10.06
N ALA A 54 -9.50 1.71 -10.55
CA ALA A 54 -9.48 2.90 -9.71
C ALA A 54 -10.66 2.91 -8.73
N GLN A 55 -10.37 3.09 -7.44
CA GLN A 55 -11.36 3.13 -6.37
C GLN A 55 -11.35 4.51 -5.69
N PRO A 56 -12.48 4.98 -5.11
CA PRO A 56 -12.42 6.13 -4.21
C PRO A 56 -11.56 5.84 -2.98
N ALA A 57 -11.09 6.90 -2.31
CA ALA A 57 -10.47 6.77 -1.00
C ALA A 57 -11.40 6.03 -0.02
N GLY A 58 -10.85 5.13 0.80
CA GLY A 58 -11.60 4.23 1.67
C GLY A 58 -12.31 3.08 0.94
N GLY A 59 -12.01 2.83 -0.33
CA GLY A 59 -12.49 1.66 -1.07
C GLY A 59 -11.98 0.32 -0.50
N GLU A 60 -12.45 -0.79 -1.07
CA GLU A 60 -12.08 -2.16 -0.68
C GLU A 60 -10.56 -2.36 -0.65
N MET A 61 -9.86 -1.89 -1.68
CA MET A 61 -8.41 -1.97 -1.78
C MET A 61 -7.69 -1.24 -0.64
N GLU A 62 -8.15 -0.04 -0.26
CA GLU A 62 -7.54 0.68 0.87
C GLU A 62 -7.91 0.03 2.20
N THR A 63 -9.13 -0.50 2.33
CA THR A 63 -9.56 -1.27 3.51
C THR A 63 -8.66 -2.49 3.75
N ASP A 64 -8.28 -3.20 2.69
CA ASP A 64 -7.32 -4.31 2.77
C ASP A 64 -5.96 -3.86 3.32
N PHE A 65 -5.46 -2.71 2.87
CA PHE A 65 -4.20 -2.16 3.37
C PHE A 65 -4.30 -1.71 4.83
N GLN A 66 -5.42 -1.09 5.23
CA GLN A 66 -5.68 -0.73 6.63
C GLN A 66 -5.68 -1.98 7.52
N GLU A 67 -6.32 -3.06 7.08
CA GLU A 67 -6.33 -4.33 7.81
C GLU A 67 -4.92 -4.92 7.93
N MET A 68 -4.14 -4.94 6.86
CA MET A 68 -2.76 -5.42 6.86
C MET A 68 -1.87 -4.63 7.81
N ALA A 69 -1.96 -3.29 7.79
CA ALA A 69 -1.21 -2.41 8.67
C ALA A 69 -1.56 -2.67 10.14
N ARG A 70 -2.87 -2.74 10.46
CA ARG A 70 -3.39 -3.01 11.81
C ARG A 70 -3.01 -4.40 12.33
N ARG A 71 -3.10 -5.42 11.48
CA ARG A 71 -2.77 -6.81 11.83
C ARG A 71 -1.32 -6.94 12.25
N HIS A 72 -0.41 -6.33 11.49
CA HIS A 72 1.03 -6.42 11.72
C HIS A 72 1.59 -5.32 12.61
N LYS A 73 0.77 -4.30 12.96
CA LYS A 73 1.15 -3.13 13.75
C LYS A 73 2.33 -2.36 13.15
N ILE A 74 2.27 -2.13 11.85
CA ILE A 74 3.31 -1.45 11.08
C ILE A 74 2.76 -0.20 10.39
N TRP A 75 3.68 0.70 10.04
CA TRP A 75 3.40 1.71 9.03
C TRP A 75 3.43 1.05 7.64
N LEU A 76 2.42 1.30 6.82
CA LEU A 76 2.33 0.72 5.48
C LEU A 76 2.18 1.83 4.43
N VAL A 77 3.25 2.01 3.64
CA VAL A 77 3.21 2.82 2.43
C VAL A 77 2.79 1.87 1.30
N ALA A 78 1.55 2.01 0.83
CA ALA A 78 0.94 1.10 -0.16
C ALA A 78 1.55 1.23 -1.58
N GLY A 79 2.68 1.92 -1.71
CA GLY A 79 3.22 2.36 -2.99
C GLY A 79 2.32 3.44 -3.56
N SER A 80 1.75 3.23 -4.72
CA SER A 80 0.64 4.08 -5.17
C SER A 80 -0.49 3.23 -5.73
N VAL A 81 -1.65 3.85 -5.82
CA VAL A 81 -2.90 3.27 -6.31
C VAL A 81 -3.59 4.27 -7.21
N PHE A 82 -4.48 3.79 -8.08
CA PHE A 82 -5.37 4.69 -8.79
C PHE A 82 -6.57 5.04 -7.92
N GLU A 83 -6.65 6.32 -7.56
CA GLU A 83 -7.74 6.90 -6.79
C GLU A 83 -8.72 7.59 -7.72
N LYS A 84 -10.01 7.25 -7.61
CA LYS A 84 -11.09 7.97 -8.30
C LYS A 84 -11.63 9.09 -7.40
N ARG A 85 -11.40 10.34 -7.78
CA ARG A 85 -11.83 11.54 -7.06
C ARG A 85 -12.33 12.60 -8.03
N ASP A 86 -13.50 13.19 -7.76
CA ASP A 86 -14.11 14.26 -8.56
C ASP A 86 -14.20 13.95 -10.07
N GLY A 87 -14.58 12.71 -10.41
CA GLY A 87 -14.70 12.24 -11.78
C GLY A 87 -13.37 12.05 -12.53
N ARG A 88 -12.22 12.17 -11.84
CA ARG A 88 -10.87 11.96 -12.38
C ARG A 88 -10.17 10.80 -11.69
N ILE A 89 -9.09 10.31 -12.30
CA ILE A 89 -8.22 9.29 -11.73
C ILE A 89 -6.87 9.92 -11.42
N TYR A 90 -6.41 9.74 -10.18
CA TYR A 90 -5.12 10.21 -9.70
C TYR A 90 -4.25 9.00 -9.37
N ASN A 91 -2.95 9.12 -9.63
CA ASN A 91 -1.96 8.20 -9.07
C ASN A 91 -1.62 8.70 -7.66
N THR A 92 -2.13 8.02 -6.63
CA THR A 92 -2.07 8.46 -5.24
C THR A 92 -1.36 7.43 -4.36
N THR A 93 -0.49 7.91 -3.47
CA THR A 93 0.13 7.15 -2.39
C THR A 93 -0.59 7.42 -1.08
N PRO A 94 -1.43 6.49 -0.57
CA PRO A 94 -1.89 6.50 0.81
C PRO A 94 -0.84 5.88 1.73
N VAL A 95 -0.78 6.37 2.98
CA VAL A 95 0.07 5.84 4.05
C VAL A 95 -0.80 5.51 5.24
N PHE A 96 -0.70 4.27 5.71
CA PHE A 96 -1.47 3.77 6.84
C PHE A 96 -0.57 3.60 8.07
N GLY A 97 -1.08 3.99 9.23
CA GLY A 97 -0.44 3.81 10.52
C GLY A 97 -0.63 2.39 11.09
N PRO A 98 0.06 2.08 12.21
CA PRO A 98 -0.03 0.77 12.88
C PRO A 98 -1.42 0.39 13.42
N ASP A 99 -2.32 1.35 13.56
CA ASP A 99 -3.73 1.15 13.92
C ASP A 99 -4.62 0.90 12.70
N GLY A 100 -4.09 1.07 11.49
CA GLY A 100 -4.81 1.03 10.23
C GLY A 100 -5.36 2.39 9.78
N GLU A 101 -5.15 3.47 10.53
CA GLU A 101 -5.63 4.80 10.14
C GLU A 101 -4.80 5.36 8.99
N GLU A 102 -5.44 6.08 8.07
CA GLU A 102 -4.71 6.82 7.05
C GLU A 102 -4.10 8.08 7.66
N VAL A 103 -2.77 8.18 7.63
CA VAL A 103 -2.02 9.29 8.24
C VAL A 103 -1.57 10.33 7.22
N ALA A 104 -1.48 9.94 5.94
CA ALA A 104 -1.04 10.81 4.87
C ALA A 104 -1.53 10.29 3.51
N ARG A 105 -1.71 11.22 2.58
CA ARG A 105 -2.05 10.96 1.19
C ARG A 105 -1.32 11.92 0.28
N TYR A 106 -0.76 11.41 -0.80
CA TYR A 106 -0.05 12.20 -1.80
C TYR A 106 -0.48 11.80 -3.21
N SER A 107 -1.06 12.73 -3.97
CA SER A 107 -1.30 12.52 -5.41
C SER A 107 -0.11 13.01 -6.22
N LYS A 108 0.41 12.16 -7.10
CA LYS A 108 1.59 12.40 -7.95
C LYS A 108 1.41 13.70 -8.75
N MET A 109 2.29 14.67 -8.49
CA MET A 109 2.25 15.99 -9.14
C MET A 109 2.60 15.95 -10.64
N PHE A 110 3.50 15.03 -11.02
CA PHE A 110 4.00 14.88 -12.38
C PHE A 110 3.77 13.44 -12.84
N PRO A 111 2.60 13.13 -13.45
CA PRO A 111 2.35 11.85 -14.09
C PRO A 111 3.37 11.58 -15.21
N PHE A 112 3.66 10.30 -15.45
CA PHE A 112 4.48 9.86 -16.59
C PHE A 112 3.73 10.05 -17.91
#